data_AF-A0A957D868-F1
#
_entry.id   AF-A0A957D868-F1
#
_cell.length_a   1.000
_cell.length_b   1.000
_cell.length_c   1.000
_cell.angle_alpha   90.00
_cell.angle_beta   90.00
_cell.angle_gamma   90.00
#
_symmetry.space_group_name_H-M   'P 1'
#
loop_
_entity.id
_entity.type
_entity.pdbx_description
1 polymer ?
#
loop_
_entity_poly.entity_id
_entity_poly.type
_entity_poly.pdbx_seq_one_letter_code
_entity_poly.pdbx_strand_id
1 'polypeptide(L)'
;MKPKSNNIEKMILILVFVVALTIRVIGIQWGLPGQNHLHGWFLADEPKILRAALALFRGDYWVNLLHNYPFFYYLSSLLFALYYGVAHLLGIYPDFTSFETQYIVDISPFLVVGRLFVATFASLTVVGVFFLAKKMFDRTVAWIATIFMIFSFGHVVYSKVYRLDPFLPFLFVATFYAILRLGEKVDEKMLRPFVICGLLLTITFATKITGWALLVPFLLLPLVYNKKYIDWNSFLPRLDSRYVFAGFIAILFYIALILPILPSLGETFSNISRWVGETPNVNLSALSPYQHSIFWHFSNTLPRQMGWGIYLFAILGLFILLFSRKYSQHKILLLSLLVTYLLPIGYAARVTWRDMLPILPFLYILAALALYQVTVFLVERVHWLSSINLALVLGVLVLNLMPVYHLYRQKYLILQPDTRDISRDWIVEHIPVGSRLAIELYGPGVWDQTHYEEVNSFIRENEQVAWYDFSPPTHEVSLLSREMAEEQGELHPDQLLSFLKTEHIEYVVVSSAYYGRFYNDASSTHFPELVQAAHLYYDLIESNLHLVKQFIPDWRERPGPVIQIYAVPLDLNVDAPALDKVFEPFPGMESPASAVGYYQFSPR
;
A
#
# COMPACT_ATOMS: atom_id res chain seq x y z
N MET A 1 -5.16 -38.89 27.13
CA MET A 1 -3.86 -38.45 26.57
C MET A 1 -4.01 -37.41 25.42
N LYS A 2 -4.77 -36.31 25.59
CA LYS A 2 -4.93 -35.27 24.53
C LYS A 2 -4.11 -33.94 24.65
N PRO A 3 -3.22 -33.67 25.64
CA PRO A 3 -2.61 -32.33 25.75
C PRO A 3 -1.36 -32.10 24.85
N LYS A 4 -0.54 -33.11 24.56
CA LYS A 4 0.78 -32.90 23.92
C LYS A 4 0.70 -32.29 22.50
N SER A 5 -0.26 -32.70 21.67
CA SER A 5 -0.37 -32.23 20.27
C SER A 5 -0.74 -30.75 20.15
N ASN A 6 -1.52 -30.21 21.09
CA ASN A 6 -1.96 -28.82 21.07
C ASN A 6 -0.82 -27.87 21.50
N ASN A 7 0.08 -28.31 22.38
CA ASN A 7 1.23 -27.51 22.76
C ASN A 7 2.23 -27.40 21.61
N ILE A 8 2.47 -28.48 20.87
CA ILE A 8 3.31 -28.46 19.66
C ILE A 8 2.71 -27.54 18.58
N GLU A 9 1.40 -27.61 18.31
CA GLU A 9 0.75 -26.71 17.35
C GLU A 9 0.90 -25.23 17.76
N LYS A 10 0.72 -24.89 19.05
CA LYS A 10 0.96 -23.54 19.56
C LYS A 10 2.41 -23.08 19.36
N MET A 11 3.39 -23.93 19.68
CA MET A 11 4.81 -23.62 19.49
C MET A 11 5.15 -23.38 18.01
N ILE A 12 4.61 -24.19 17.10
CA ILE A 12 4.80 -23.99 15.65
C ILE A 12 4.14 -22.68 15.19
N LEU A 13 2.95 -22.33 15.70
CA LEU A 13 2.31 -21.05 15.36
C LEU A 13 3.07 -19.83 15.88
N ILE A 14 3.68 -19.92 17.07
CA ILE A 14 4.59 -18.90 17.59
C ILE A 14 5.83 -18.78 16.68
N LEU A 15 6.44 -19.90 16.28
CA LEU A 15 7.56 -19.90 15.34
C LEU A 15 7.17 -19.30 13.98
N VAL A 16 5.99 -19.64 13.44
CA VAL A 16 5.45 -19.06 12.21
C VAL A 16 5.28 -17.54 12.32
N PHE A 17 4.74 -17.05 13.45
CA PHE A 17 4.62 -15.61 13.70
C PHE A 17 5.99 -14.93 13.73
N VAL A 18 6.97 -15.51 14.44
CA VAL A 18 8.35 -14.97 14.53
C VAL A 18 9.01 -14.96 13.14
N VAL A 19 8.92 -16.04 12.37
CA VAL A 19 9.46 -16.11 11.00
C VAL A 19 8.78 -15.09 10.08
N ALA A 20 7.45 -14.99 10.13
CA ALA A 20 6.69 -14.03 9.34
C ALA A 20 7.07 -12.58 9.68
N LEU A 21 7.27 -12.27 10.96
CA LEU A 21 7.68 -10.95 11.45
C LEU A 21 9.11 -10.63 11.04
N THR A 22 10.07 -11.52 11.28
CA THR A 22 11.47 -11.34 10.85
C THR A 22 11.57 -11.09 9.34
N ILE A 23 10.80 -11.81 8.52
CA ILE A 23 10.78 -11.59 7.07
C ILE A 23 10.33 -10.16 6.70
N ARG A 24 9.39 -9.59 7.47
CA ARG A 24 8.79 -8.26 7.25
C ARG A 24 9.62 -7.11 7.86
N VAL A 25 10.33 -7.36 8.97
CA VAL A 25 11.18 -6.38 9.66
C VAL A 25 12.57 -6.22 9.00
N ILE A 26 13.08 -7.24 8.30
CA ILE A 26 14.32 -7.09 7.51
C ILE A 26 14.13 -6.03 6.41
N GLY A 27 14.89 -4.94 6.51
CA GLY A 27 14.81 -3.78 5.62
C GLY A 27 13.77 -2.73 6.02
N ILE A 28 13.28 -2.73 7.27
CA ILE A 28 12.28 -1.76 7.76
C ILE A 28 12.78 -0.32 7.84
N GLN A 29 14.10 -0.11 7.83
CA GLN A 29 14.77 1.20 7.84
C GLN A 29 14.93 1.81 6.44
N TRP A 30 14.58 1.08 5.37
CA TRP A 30 14.69 1.58 4.01
C TRP A 30 13.82 2.83 3.79
N GLY A 31 14.38 3.88 3.18
CA GLY A 31 13.69 5.14 2.95
C GLY A 31 13.46 6.02 4.20
N LEU A 32 14.22 5.82 5.28
CA LEU A 32 14.23 6.73 6.43
C LEU A 32 15.10 7.99 6.19
N PRO A 33 14.80 9.12 6.85
CA PRO A 33 15.69 10.28 6.93
C PRO A 33 17.12 9.95 7.35
N GLY A 34 18.08 10.72 6.84
CA GLY A 34 19.51 10.58 7.12
C GLY A 34 20.17 9.31 6.55
N GLN A 35 19.41 8.25 6.28
CA GLN A 35 19.87 7.11 5.50
C GLN A 35 19.76 7.41 4.00
N ASN A 36 20.64 6.81 3.19
CA ASN A 36 20.75 7.00 1.75
C ASN A 36 19.52 6.44 1.01
N HIS A 37 18.32 7.00 1.20
CA HIS A 37 17.08 6.77 0.43
C HIS A 37 16.01 7.86 0.74
N LEU A 38 16.36 9.06 1.21
CA LEU A 38 15.35 10.08 1.56
C LEU A 38 14.65 10.61 0.29
N HIS A 39 13.43 10.13 0.08
CA HIS A 39 12.51 10.70 -0.89
C HIS A 39 11.14 10.83 -0.22
N GLY A 40 10.90 11.97 0.45
CA GLY A 40 9.65 12.24 1.18
C GLY A 40 8.37 11.98 0.36
N TRP A 41 8.46 12.11 -0.96
CA TRP A 41 7.39 11.86 -1.91
C TRP A 41 7.05 10.38 -2.16
N PHE A 42 8.01 9.45 -2.11
CA PHE A 42 7.72 8.01 -2.31
C PHE A 42 6.83 7.48 -1.17
N LEU A 43 7.12 7.93 0.05
CA LEU A 43 6.44 7.50 1.27
C LEU A 43 5.32 8.44 1.72
N ALA A 44 4.86 9.36 0.86
CA ALA A 44 3.97 10.51 1.17
C ALA A 44 2.59 10.24 1.83
N ASP A 45 2.32 9.00 2.26
CA ASP A 45 1.17 8.67 3.11
C ASP A 45 1.59 8.41 4.57
N GLU A 46 2.82 7.94 4.86
CA GLU A 46 3.30 7.73 6.24
C GLU A 46 3.39 9.06 7.04
N PRO A 47 3.98 10.15 6.52
CA PRO A 47 4.02 11.43 7.23
C PRO A 47 2.63 12.03 7.42
N LYS A 48 1.68 11.78 6.51
CA LYS A 48 0.28 12.23 6.64
C LYS A 48 -0.46 11.49 7.77
N ILE A 49 -0.27 10.18 7.87
CA ILE A 49 -0.83 9.37 8.96
C ILE A 49 -0.26 9.81 10.30
N LEU A 50 1.06 10.01 10.38
CA LEU A 50 1.73 10.45 11.60
C LEU A 50 1.33 11.88 12.00
N ARG A 51 1.24 12.81 11.05
CA ARG A 51 0.74 14.18 11.27
C ARG A 51 -0.68 14.18 11.84
N ALA A 52 -1.60 13.40 11.24
CA ALA A 52 -2.96 13.26 11.75
C ALA A 52 -2.99 12.63 13.16
N ALA A 53 -2.13 11.65 13.43
CA ALA A 53 -2.06 10.99 14.73
C ALA A 53 -1.55 11.90 15.86
N LEU A 54 -0.58 12.77 15.57
CA LEU A 54 -0.05 13.76 16.51
C LEU A 54 -1.04 14.92 16.75
N ALA A 55 -1.71 15.41 15.70
CA ALA A 55 -2.78 16.40 15.85
C ALA A 55 -3.92 15.88 16.76
N LEU A 56 -4.40 14.65 16.50
CA LEU A 56 -5.36 13.98 17.38
C LEU A 56 -4.86 13.83 18.83
N PHE A 57 -3.55 13.61 19.03
CA PHE A 57 -2.99 13.43 20.36
C PHE A 57 -2.94 14.75 21.16
N ARG A 58 -2.76 15.89 20.47
CA ARG A 58 -2.92 17.24 21.04
C ARG A 58 -4.37 17.61 21.36
N GLY A 59 -5.35 16.81 20.94
CA GLY A 59 -6.77 17.14 21.03
C GLY A 59 -7.31 17.98 19.86
N ASP A 60 -6.56 18.10 18.76
CA ASP A 60 -7.11 18.60 17.51
C ASP A 60 -7.89 17.47 16.82
N TYR A 61 -9.21 17.51 17.00
CA TYR A 61 -10.15 16.55 16.39
C TYR A 61 -10.67 17.02 15.02
N TRP A 62 -10.30 18.21 14.55
CA TRP A 62 -10.79 18.83 13.31
C TRP A 62 -9.84 18.61 12.12
N VAL A 63 -9.08 17.52 12.15
CA VAL A 63 -8.14 17.19 11.08
C VAL A 63 -8.91 16.74 9.82
N ASN A 64 -8.90 17.57 8.78
CA ASN A 64 -9.51 17.30 7.46
C ASN A 64 -9.01 16.00 6.77
N LEU A 65 -7.98 15.35 7.34
CA LEU A 65 -7.47 14.04 6.91
C LEU A 65 -8.33 12.86 7.34
N LEU A 66 -9.17 13.00 8.38
CA LEU A 66 -9.96 11.92 8.98
C LEU A 66 -10.99 11.28 8.04
N HIS A 67 -11.39 12.00 6.99
CA HIS A 67 -12.61 11.73 6.21
C HIS A 67 -12.62 10.39 5.46
N ASN A 68 -11.44 9.80 5.22
CA ASN A 68 -11.32 8.54 4.48
C ASN A 68 -11.06 7.30 5.37
N TYR A 69 -10.37 7.44 6.51
CA TYR A 69 -9.80 6.32 7.28
C TYR A 69 -9.86 6.51 8.82
N PRO A 70 -11.00 6.94 9.41
CA PRO A 70 -11.06 7.47 10.78
C PRO A 70 -10.49 6.50 11.83
N PHE A 71 -10.81 5.21 11.77
CA PHE A 71 -10.32 4.25 12.77
C PHE A 71 -8.80 4.11 12.76
N PHE A 72 -8.17 4.14 11.59
CA PHE A 72 -6.72 3.97 11.51
C PHE A 72 -5.98 5.17 12.11
N TYR A 73 -6.50 6.40 11.93
CA TYR A 73 -5.90 7.59 12.54
C TYR A 73 -6.07 7.62 14.07
N TYR A 74 -7.24 7.25 14.62
CA TYR A 74 -7.40 7.12 16.07
C TYR A 74 -6.49 6.03 16.66
N LEU A 75 -6.37 4.89 15.99
CA LEU A 75 -5.46 3.81 16.38
C LEU A 75 -3.99 4.24 16.31
N SER A 76 -3.64 5.08 15.32
CA SER A 76 -2.32 5.69 15.17
C SER A 76 -2.03 6.68 16.29
N SER A 77 -3.00 7.53 16.66
CA SER A 77 -2.88 8.46 17.78
C SER A 77 -2.67 7.73 19.10
N LEU A 78 -3.44 6.66 19.36
CA LEU A 78 -3.23 5.77 20.50
C LEU A 78 -1.84 5.10 20.50
N LEU A 79 -1.35 4.66 19.33
CA LEU A 79 -0.01 4.09 19.20
C LEU A 79 1.08 5.08 19.61
N PHE A 80 1.02 6.33 19.13
CA PHE A 80 2.02 7.34 19.47
C PHE A 80 1.87 7.90 20.89
N ALA A 81 0.65 7.94 21.44
CA ALA A 81 0.42 8.21 22.85
C ALA A 81 1.08 7.14 23.77
N LEU A 82 0.97 5.86 23.40
CA LEU A 82 1.64 4.77 24.11
C LEU A 82 3.17 4.82 23.93
N TYR A 83 3.66 5.16 22.74
CA TYR A 83 5.09 5.37 22.49
C TYR A 83 5.65 6.50 23.35
N TYR A 84 4.99 7.66 23.37
CA TYR A 84 5.35 8.77 24.26
C TYR A 84 5.34 8.35 25.73
N GLY A 85 4.26 7.72 26.21
CA GLY A 85 4.15 7.29 27.61
C GLY A 85 5.26 6.33 28.04
N VAL A 86 5.61 5.35 27.20
CA VAL A 86 6.73 4.42 27.49
C VAL A 86 8.07 5.15 27.45
N ALA A 87 8.31 5.98 26.44
CA ALA A 87 9.59 6.68 26.28
C ALA A 87 9.81 7.76 27.37
N HIS A 88 8.75 8.41 27.84
CA HIS A 88 8.76 9.32 28.99
C HIS A 88 9.09 8.58 30.30
N LEU A 89 8.45 7.44 30.56
CA LEU A 89 8.76 6.58 31.72
C LEU A 89 10.21 6.04 31.71
N LEU A 90 10.82 5.90 30.54
CA LEU A 90 12.22 5.51 30.37
C LEU A 90 13.20 6.71 30.41
N GLY A 91 12.71 7.95 30.56
CA GLY A 91 13.52 9.16 30.57
C GLY A 91 14.08 9.57 29.20
N ILE A 92 13.57 9.01 28.10
CA ILE A 92 13.99 9.33 26.72
C ILE A 92 13.44 10.71 26.32
N TYR A 93 12.18 10.99 26.68
CA TYR A 93 11.53 12.29 26.45
C TYR A 93 11.07 12.86 27.81
N PRO A 94 11.79 13.82 28.40
CA PRO A 94 11.44 14.41 29.71
C PRO A 94 10.05 15.03 29.75
N ASP A 95 9.55 15.50 28.61
CA ASP A 95 8.26 16.16 28.46
C ASP A 95 7.75 16.00 27.01
N PHE A 96 6.52 16.45 26.76
CA PHE A 96 5.90 16.32 25.45
C PHE A 96 6.54 17.23 24.39
N THR A 97 7.04 18.41 24.75
CA THR A 97 7.75 19.29 23.81
C THR A 97 9.02 18.61 23.28
N SER A 98 9.77 17.89 24.11
CA SER A 98 10.94 17.11 23.66
C SER A 98 10.60 15.99 22.66
N PHE A 99 9.43 15.37 22.81
CA PHE A 99 8.90 14.37 21.87
C PHE A 99 8.50 14.99 20.53
N GLU A 100 7.89 16.17 20.56
CA GLU A 100 7.53 16.92 19.36
C GLU A 100 8.76 17.49 18.64
N THR A 101 9.74 18.01 19.39
CA THR A 101 11.05 18.40 18.85
C THR A 101 11.70 17.22 18.13
N GLN A 102 11.67 16.00 18.69
CA GLN A 102 12.16 14.81 18.00
C GLN A 102 11.40 14.54 16.69
N TYR A 103 10.07 14.69 16.65
CA TYR A 103 9.31 14.54 15.39
C TYR A 103 9.73 15.54 14.30
N ILE A 104 10.03 16.78 14.70
CA ILE A 104 10.45 17.87 13.82
C ILE A 104 11.91 17.68 13.33
N VAL A 105 12.81 17.26 14.23
CA VAL A 105 14.24 17.04 13.95
C VAL A 105 14.45 15.78 13.11
N ASP A 106 13.89 14.65 13.55
CA ASP A 106 14.02 13.37 12.88
C ASP A 106 12.77 12.49 13.12
N ILE A 107 11.95 12.41 12.08
CA ILE A 107 10.73 11.60 11.98
C ILE A 107 11.01 10.08 11.99
N SER A 108 12.26 9.63 11.85
CA SER A 108 12.63 8.21 11.70
C SER A 108 12.14 7.28 12.82
N PRO A 109 12.27 7.61 14.12
CA PRO A 109 11.81 6.72 15.19
C PRO A 109 10.31 6.45 15.13
N PHE A 110 9.53 7.47 14.75
CA PHE A 110 8.08 7.36 14.59
C PHE A 110 7.70 6.47 13.40
N LEU A 111 8.39 6.62 12.27
CA LEU A 111 8.21 5.75 11.11
C LEU A 111 8.54 4.30 11.45
N VAL A 112 9.65 4.05 12.18
CA VAL A 112 10.02 2.69 12.63
C VAL A 112 8.95 2.11 13.55
N VAL A 113 8.43 2.87 14.54
CA VAL A 113 7.34 2.44 15.42
C VAL A 113 6.07 2.10 14.63
N GLY A 114 5.66 2.97 13.70
CA GLY A 114 4.50 2.73 12.83
C GLY A 114 4.66 1.51 11.92
N ARG A 115 5.84 1.35 11.31
CA ARG A 115 6.18 0.19 10.46
C ARG A 115 6.20 -1.11 11.26
N LEU A 116 6.78 -1.14 12.46
CA LEU A 116 6.78 -2.31 13.36
C LEU A 116 5.36 -2.71 13.77
N PHE A 117 4.50 -1.73 14.05
CA PHE A 117 3.09 -1.94 14.36
C PHE A 117 2.36 -2.64 13.21
N VAL A 118 2.45 -2.14 11.97
CA VAL A 118 1.77 -2.77 10.83
C VAL A 118 2.42 -4.08 10.39
N ALA A 119 3.74 -4.23 10.53
CA ALA A 119 4.44 -5.50 10.31
C ALA A 119 3.98 -6.59 11.30
N THR A 120 3.67 -6.21 12.55
CA THR A 120 3.10 -7.12 13.56
C THR A 120 1.72 -7.62 13.15
N PHE A 121 0.79 -6.74 12.79
CA PHE A 121 -0.52 -7.17 12.32
C PHE A 121 -0.46 -7.94 10.99
N ALA A 122 0.44 -7.55 10.09
CA ALA A 122 0.72 -8.28 8.86
C ALA A 122 1.25 -9.71 9.10
N SER A 123 1.95 -9.95 10.23
CA SER A 123 2.35 -11.28 10.69
C SER A 123 1.21 -12.02 11.38
N LEU A 124 0.35 -11.32 12.12
CA LEU A 124 -0.87 -11.90 12.67
C LEU A 124 -1.85 -12.35 11.58
N THR A 125 -1.86 -11.74 10.40
CA THR A 125 -2.61 -12.24 9.22
C THR A 125 -2.21 -13.68 8.88
N VAL A 126 -0.91 -14.01 8.91
CA VAL A 126 -0.39 -15.35 8.61
C VAL A 126 -0.94 -16.39 9.60
N VAL A 127 -0.96 -16.04 10.90
CA VAL A 127 -1.53 -16.87 11.96
C VAL A 127 -3.06 -16.97 11.84
N GLY A 128 -3.73 -15.87 11.46
CA GLY A 128 -5.16 -15.84 11.18
C GLY A 128 -5.55 -16.75 10.01
N VAL A 129 -4.75 -16.78 8.94
CA VAL A 129 -4.92 -17.69 7.80
C VAL A 129 -4.93 -19.15 8.25
N PHE A 130 -4.04 -19.56 9.15
CA PHE A 130 -4.09 -20.91 9.72
C PHE A 130 -5.45 -21.21 10.36
N PHE A 131 -5.91 -20.34 11.27
CA PHE A 131 -7.18 -20.55 11.97
C PHE A 131 -8.39 -20.53 11.04
N LEU A 132 -8.40 -19.64 10.04
CA LEU A 132 -9.48 -19.52 9.06
C LEU A 132 -9.52 -20.70 8.09
N ALA A 133 -8.37 -21.10 7.52
CA ALA A 133 -8.27 -22.25 6.64
C ALA A 133 -8.67 -23.56 7.34
N LYS A 134 -8.18 -23.74 8.59
CA LYS A 134 -8.53 -24.89 9.45
C LYS A 134 -10.02 -24.91 9.81
N LYS A 135 -10.68 -23.74 9.77
CA LYS A 135 -12.12 -23.59 10.01
C LYS A 135 -12.97 -23.95 8.80
N MET A 136 -12.56 -23.50 7.62
CA MET A 136 -13.31 -23.69 6.37
C MET A 136 -13.10 -25.08 5.74
N PHE A 137 -11.91 -25.66 5.92
CA PHE A 137 -11.47 -26.89 5.26
C PHE A 137 -10.91 -27.89 6.28
N ASP A 138 -9.59 -28.00 6.40
CA ASP A 138 -8.91 -28.92 7.31
C ASP A 138 -7.51 -28.41 7.72
N ARG A 139 -6.84 -29.18 8.58
CA ARG A 139 -5.53 -28.83 9.15
C ARG A 139 -4.39 -28.85 8.11
N THR A 140 -4.52 -29.64 7.04
CA THR A 140 -3.48 -29.76 5.99
C THR A 140 -3.54 -28.55 5.07
N VAL A 141 -4.74 -28.21 4.58
CA VAL A 141 -5.00 -26.97 3.83
C VAL A 141 -4.55 -25.75 4.64
N ALA A 142 -4.75 -25.76 5.96
CA ALA A 142 -4.31 -24.67 6.83
C ALA A 142 -2.79 -24.47 6.85
N TRP A 143 -1.99 -25.52 7.01
CA TRP A 143 -0.53 -25.39 6.99
C TRP A 143 -0.02 -24.93 5.62
N ILE A 144 -0.57 -25.46 4.52
CA ILE A 144 -0.20 -25.06 3.16
C ILE A 144 -0.50 -23.56 2.94
N ALA A 145 -1.71 -23.10 3.28
CA ALA A 145 -2.10 -21.70 3.15
C ALA A 145 -1.23 -20.77 4.00
N THR A 146 -0.86 -21.22 5.21
CA THR A 146 0.03 -20.49 6.11
C THR A 146 1.41 -20.30 5.48
N ILE A 147 2.00 -21.35 4.91
CA ILE A 147 3.34 -21.27 4.27
C ILE A 147 3.30 -20.35 3.05
N PHE A 148 2.28 -20.45 2.19
CA PHE A 148 2.11 -19.49 1.08
C PHE A 148 1.99 -18.04 1.56
N MET A 149 1.30 -17.79 2.67
CA MET A 149 1.13 -16.44 3.24
C MET A 149 2.40 -15.89 3.92
N ILE A 150 3.29 -16.74 4.43
CA ILE A 150 4.62 -16.33 4.95
C ILE A 150 5.41 -15.61 3.86
N PHE A 151 5.47 -16.22 2.67
CA PHE A 151 6.24 -15.77 1.51
C PHE A 151 5.42 -14.93 0.50
N SER A 152 4.24 -14.46 0.89
CA SER A 152 3.42 -13.59 0.05
C SER A 152 4.18 -12.32 -0.31
N PHE A 153 4.60 -12.19 -1.57
CA PHE A 153 5.49 -11.12 -2.01
C PHE A 153 4.85 -9.75 -1.75
N GLY A 154 3.65 -9.51 -2.30
CA GLY A 154 2.96 -8.22 -2.16
C GLY A 154 2.69 -7.85 -0.70
N HIS A 155 2.24 -8.81 0.10
CA HIS A 155 1.92 -8.58 1.50
C HIS A 155 3.15 -8.32 2.38
N VAL A 156 4.31 -8.91 2.06
CA VAL A 156 5.57 -8.61 2.75
C VAL A 156 6.10 -7.24 2.34
N VAL A 157 6.08 -6.90 1.04
CA VAL A 157 6.55 -5.59 0.53
C VAL A 157 5.81 -4.44 1.20
N TYR A 158 4.48 -4.43 1.14
CA TYR A 158 3.71 -3.33 1.71
C TYR A 158 3.77 -3.27 3.25
N SER A 159 4.00 -4.40 3.94
CA SER A 159 4.12 -4.41 5.41
C SER A 159 5.36 -3.70 5.98
N LYS A 160 6.29 -3.27 5.11
CA LYS A 160 7.44 -2.43 5.48
C LYS A 160 7.12 -0.92 5.54
N VAL A 161 5.90 -0.53 5.16
CA VAL A 161 5.47 0.88 5.07
C VAL A 161 4.27 1.08 5.99
N TYR A 162 4.32 2.13 6.81
CA TYR A 162 3.31 2.50 7.77
C TYR A 162 2.03 3.01 7.10
N ARG A 163 1.14 2.07 6.77
CA ARG A 163 -0.13 2.29 6.09
C ARG A 163 -1.21 1.40 6.69
N LEU A 164 -2.46 1.73 6.38
CA LEU A 164 -3.62 0.89 6.69
C LEU A 164 -3.72 -0.38 5.82
N ASP A 165 -3.19 -0.38 4.60
CA ASP A 165 -3.35 -1.51 3.67
C ASP A 165 -2.73 -2.84 4.13
N PRO A 166 -1.56 -2.90 4.81
CA PRO A 166 -1.04 -4.12 5.44
C PRO A 166 -1.80 -4.58 6.68
N PHE A 167 -2.57 -3.68 7.31
CA PHE A 167 -3.40 -3.97 8.50
C PHE A 167 -4.77 -4.57 8.11
N LEU A 168 -5.34 -4.16 6.97
CA LEU A 168 -6.62 -4.68 6.48
C LEU A 168 -6.71 -6.21 6.31
N PRO A 169 -5.71 -6.93 5.77
CA PRO A 169 -5.76 -8.39 5.66
C PRO A 169 -6.01 -9.09 7.00
N PHE A 170 -5.44 -8.58 8.10
CA PHE A 170 -5.69 -9.11 9.44
C PHE A 170 -7.16 -8.88 9.84
N LEU A 171 -7.68 -7.67 9.64
CA LEU A 171 -9.08 -7.35 9.93
C LEU A 171 -10.04 -8.17 9.08
N PHE A 172 -9.78 -8.34 7.78
CA PHE A 172 -10.60 -9.17 6.90
C PHE A 172 -10.66 -10.62 7.35
N VAL A 173 -9.50 -11.21 7.71
CA VAL A 173 -9.42 -12.58 8.23
C VAL A 173 -10.13 -12.70 9.60
N ALA A 174 -9.93 -11.75 10.51
CA ALA A 174 -10.55 -11.75 11.84
C ALA A 174 -12.08 -11.59 11.76
N THR A 175 -12.57 -10.63 10.97
CA THR A 175 -14.00 -10.37 10.76
C THR A 175 -14.67 -11.54 10.05
N PHE A 176 -14.08 -12.08 8.98
CA PHE A 176 -14.66 -13.25 8.30
C PHE A 176 -14.63 -14.51 9.18
N TYR A 177 -13.59 -14.70 10.00
CA TYR A 177 -13.57 -15.76 11.01
C TYR A 177 -14.68 -15.57 12.06
N ALA A 178 -14.96 -14.34 12.52
CA ALA A 178 -16.06 -14.05 13.43
C ALA A 178 -17.44 -14.35 12.79
N ILE A 179 -17.64 -13.99 11.53
CA ILE A 179 -18.84 -14.33 10.74
C ILE A 179 -19.03 -15.86 10.69
N LEU A 180 -17.99 -16.63 10.35
CA LEU A 180 -18.07 -18.10 10.35
C LEU A 180 -18.38 -18.69 11.74
N ARG A 181 -17.88 -18.07 12.81
CA ARG A 181 -18.14 -18.52 14.20
C ARG A 181 -19.56 -18.20 14.66
N LEU A 182 -20.21 -17.17 14.10
CA LEU A 182 -21.61 -16.85 14.34
C LEU A 182 -22.60 -17.79 13.63
N GLY A 183 -22.24 -18.30 12.45
CA GLY A 183 -23.12 -19.20 11.68
C GLY A 183 -23.23 -20.60 12.29
N GLU A 184 -22.22 -21.03 13.04
CA GLU A 184 -22.27 -22.24 13.83
C GLU A 184 -23.17 -22.09 15.07
N LYS A 185 -23.45 -23.21 15.75
CA LYS A 185 -24.29 -23.26 16.96
C LYS A 185 -23.69 -22.46 18.13
N VAL A 186 -23.87 -21.14 18.11
CA VAL A 186 -23.74 -20.25 19.27
C VAL A 186 -24.96 -20.48 20.16
N ASP A 187 -24.75 -20.62 21.48
CA ASP A 187 -25.85 -20.64 22.46
C ASP A 187 -26.71 -19.39 22.24
N GLU A 188 -28.01 -19.58 22.01
CA GLU A 188 -28.85 -18.48 21.54
C GLU A 188 -28.93 -17.31 22.52
N LYS A 189 -28.64 -17.58 23.80
CA LYS A 189 -28.61 -16.60 24.89
C LYS A 189 -27.34 -15.75 24.94
N MET A 190 -26.31 -16.05 24.14
CA MET A 190 -25.00 -15.38 24.22
C MET A 190 -24.86 -14.23 23.21
N LEU A 191 -25.01 -12.98 23.67
CA LEU A 191 -24.83 -11.77 22.84
C LEU A 191 -23.36 -11.47 22.49
N ARG A 192 -22.39 -11.97 23.26
CA ARG A 192 -20.96 -11.61 23.13
C ARG A 192 -20.38 -11.85 21.70
N PRO A 193 -20.63 -13.00 21.02
CA PRO A 193 -20.17 -13.19 19.65
C PRO A 193 -20.75 -12.19 18.65
N PHE A 194 -22.02 -11.79 18.83
CA PHE A 194 -22.71 -10.83 17.98
C PHE A 194 -22.08 -9.43 18.12
N VAL A 195 -21.83 -9.00 19.35
CA VAL A 195 -21.12 -7.73 19.65
C VAL A 195 -19.70 -7.74 19.05
N ILE A 196 -18.94 -8.82 19.25
CA ILE A 196 -17.58 -8.93 18.70
C ILE A 196 -17.59 -8.85 17.16
N CYS A 197 -18.53 -9.53 16.49
CA CYS A 197 -18.63 -9.48 15.03
C CYS A 197 -19.07 -8.10 14.52
N GLY A 198 -20.02 -7.44 15.19
CA GLY A 198 -20.47 -6.09 14.84
C GLY A 198 -19.34 -5.06 14.99
N LEU A 199 -18.60 -5.09 16.11
CA LEU A 199 -17.42 -4.25 16.31
C LEU A 199 -16.35 -4.52 15.24
N LEU A 200 -16.05 -5.78 14.94
CA LEU A 200 -15.07 -6.14 13.91
C LEU A 200 -15.48 -5.67 12.51
N LEU A 201 -16.76 -5.81 12.13
CA LEU A 201 -17.30 -5.27 10.87
C LEU A 201 -17.08 -3.75 10.77
N THR A 202 -17.45 -3.00 11.81
CA THR A 202 -17.27 -1.55 11.82
C THR A 202 -15.80 -1.14 11.84
N ILE A 203 -14.95 -1.82 12.62
CA ILE A 203 -13.51 -1.57 12.64
C ILE A 203 -12.92 -1.77 11.24
N THR A 204 -13.28 -2.84 10.53
CA THR A 204 -12.80 -3.06 9.16
C THR A 204 -13.28 -1.97 8.19
N PHE A 205 -14.56 -1.61 8.25
CA PHE A 205 -15.16 -0.57 7.40
C PHE A 205 -14.60 0.83 7.66
N ALA A 206 -14.41 1.20 8.94
CA ALA A 206 -13.85 2.49 9.36
C ALA A 206 -12.31 2.58 9.20
N THR A 207 -11.63 1.44 8.94
CA THR A 207 -10.21 1.43 8.55
C THR A 207 -10.06 1.77 7.06
N LYS A 208 -10.89 1.18 6.20
CA LYS A 208 -11.01 1.52 4.76
C LYS A 208 -12.40 1.14 4.30
N ILE A 209 -13.05 2.02 3.53
CA ILE A 209 -14.42 1.83 3.05
C ILE A 209 -14.65 0.45 2.38
N THR A 210 -13.62 -0.11 1.72
CA THR A 210 -13.62 -1.45 1.11
C THR A 210 -13.96 -2.60 2.07
N GLY A 211 -13.85 -2.38 3.39
CA GLY A 211 -14.33 -3.29 4.43
C GLY A 211 -15.84 -3.59 4.35
N TRP A 212 -16.62 -2.78 3.63
CA TRP A 212 -18.05 -2.99 3.39
C TRP A 212 -18.35 -4.37 2.77
N ALA A 213 -17.41 -4.94 2.00
CA ALA A 213 -17.55 -6.25 1.37
C ALA A 213 -17.78 -7.41 2.37
N LEU A 214 -17.44 -7.21 3.66
CA LEU A 214 -17.70 -8.19 4.73
C LEU A 214 -19.13 -8.10 5.29
N LEU A 215 -19.87 -7.02 5.02
CA LEU A 215 -21.28 -6.90 5.40
C LEU A 215 -22.15 -7.92 4.66
N VAL A 216 -21.85 -8.20 3.39
CA VAL A 216 -22.65 -9.15 2.59
C VAL A 216 -22.56 -10.59 3.11
N PRO A 217 -21.40 -11.22 3.35
CA PRO A 217 -21.35 -12.55 3.98
C PRO A 217 -21.96 -12.55 5.40
N PHE A 218 -21.91 -11.44 6.14
CA PHE A 218 -22.64 -11.33 7.41
C PHE A 218 -24.17 -11.37 7.21
N LEU A 219 -24.72 -10.60 6.26
CA LEU A 219 -26.15 -10.58 5.94
C LEU A 219 -26.66 -11.89 5.32
N LEU A 220 -25.81 -12.63 4.61
CA LEU A 220 -26.14 -13.95 4.06
C LEU A 220 -26.07 -15.08 5.11
N LEU A 221 -25.51 -14.84 6.29
CA LEU A 221 -25.32 -15.86 7.32
C LEU A 221 -26.60 -16.60 7.73
N PRO A 222 -27.76 -15.94 7.92
CA PRO A 222 -29.03 -16.61 8.22
C PRO A 222 -29.47 -17.56 7.10
N LEU A 223 -29.30 -17.17 5.82
CA LEU A 223 -29.67 -17.99 4.67
C LEU A 223 -28.77 -19.24 4.54
N VAL A 224 -27.48 -19.09 4.84
CA VAL A 224 -26.48 -20.17 4.67
C VAL A 224 -26.54 -21.21 5.79
N TYR A 225 -26.80 -20.79 7.03
CA TYR A 225 -26.79 -21.68 8.19
C TYR A 225 -28.19 -22.07 8.69
N ASN A 226 -29.22 -21.26 8.42
CA ASN A 226 -30.58 -21.51 8.93
C ASN A 226 -31.53 -21.97 7.81
N LYS A 227 -31.45 -23.25 7.47
CA LYS A 227 -32.16 -23.88 6.33
C LYS A 227 -33.70 -23.80 6.34
N LYS A 228 -34.32 -23.27 7.41
CA LYS A 228 -35.78 -23.10 7.54
C LYS A 228 -36.32 -21.82 6.85
N TYR A 229 -35.46 -20.92 6.38
CA TYR A 229 -35.84 -19.53 6.08
C TYR A 229 -35.65 -19.12 4.60
N ILE A 230 -35.89 -20.04 3.66
CA ILE A 230 -35.84 -19.75 2.21
C ILE A 230 -37.26 -19.40 1.71
N ASP A 231 -37.79 -18.29 2.19
CA ASP A 231 -38.96 -17.60 1.63
C ASP A 231 -38.71 -16.08 1.74
N TRP A 232 -38.46 -15.45 0.59
CA TRP A 232 -38.08 -14.04 0.48
C TRP A 232 -39.14 -13.10 1.05
N ASN A 233 -40.43 -13.44 0.95
CA ASN A 233 -41.53 -12.66 1.53
C ASN A 233 -41.54 -12.68 3.06
N SER A 234 -40.72 -13.54 3.68
CA SER A 234 -40.62 -13.68 5.12
C SER A 234 -39.23 -13.38 5.70
N PHE A 235 -38.28 -12.96 4.87
CA PHE A 235 -36.90 -12.72 5.27
C PHE A 235 -36.76 -11.50 6.22
N LEU A 236 -37.37 -10.36 5.87
CA LEU A 236 -37.31 -9.13 6.67
C LEU A 236 -38.04 -9.25 8.03
N PRO A 237 -39.28 -9.79 8.12
CA PRO A 237 -39.99 -9.89 9.40
C PRO A 237 -39.47 -10.99 10.36
N ARG A 238 -38.46 -11.77 9.94
CA ARG A 238 -37.93 -12.92 10.69
C ARG A 238 -36.41 -12.88 10.87
N LEU A 239 -35.77 -11.76 10.54
CA LEU A 239 -34.39 -11.48 10.94
C LEU A 239 -34.31 -11.52 12.47
N ASP A 240 -33.48 -12.42 12.99
CA ASP A 240 -33.30 -12.55 14.43
C ASP A 240 -32.86 -11.20 15.03
N SER A 241 -33.50 -10.80 16.13
CA SER A 241 -33.22 -9.52 16.78
C SER A 241 -31.75 -9.37 17.20
N ARG A 242 -31.00 -10.49 17.30
CA ARG A 242 -29.55 -10.50 17.56
C ARG A 242 -28.70 -10.11 16.35
N TYR A 243 -29.12 -10.44 15.12
CA TYR A 243 -28.46 -9.92 13.90
C TYR A 243 -28.76 -8.44 13.72
N VAL A 244 -30.00 -8.03 13.99
CA VAL A 244 -30.39 -6.61 14.03
C VAL A 244 -29.60 -5.86 15.10
N PHE A 245 -29.42 -6.44 16.29
CA PHE A 245 -28.61 -5.87 17.37
C PHE A 245 -27.12 -5.77 17.01
N ALA A 246 -26.53 -6.78 16.36
CA ALA A 246 -25.16 -6.70 15.85
C ALA A 246 -24.99 -5.58 14.81
N GLY A 247 -25.95 -5.44 13.88
CA GLY A 247 -26.00 -4.33 12.93
C GLY A 247 -26.19 -2.97 13.61
N PHE A 248 -27.04 -2.89 14.64
CA PHE A 248 -27.27 -1.68 15.43
C PHE A 248 -26.02 -1.24 16.20
N ILE A 249 -25.33 -2.17 16.87
CA ILE A 249 -24.04 -1.91 17.52
C ILE A 249 -22.99 -1.48 16.50
N ALA A 250 -22.96 -2.11 15.32
CA ALA A 250 -22.06 -1.72 14.23
C ALA A 250 -22.33 -0.28 13.75
N ILE A 251 -23.60 0.09 13.57
CA ILE A 251 -24.03 1.45 13.18
C ILE A 251 -23.70 2.47 14.28
N LEU A 252 -24.05 2.20 15.54
CA LEU A 252 -23.74 3.11 16.65
C LEU A 252 -22.23 3.35 16.79
N PHE A 253 -21.42 2.29 16.70
CA PHE A 253 -19.96 2.42 16.78
C PHE A 253 -19.40 3.17 15.55
N TYR A 254 -20.00 2.99 14.37
CA TYR A 254 -19.60 3.76 13.18
C TYR A 254 -19.91 5.24 13.35
N ILE A 255 -21.14 5.57 13.77
CA ILE A 255 -21.57 6.95 14.08
C ILE A 255 -20.63 7.59 15.10
N ALA A 256 -20.25 6.87 16.17
CA ALA A 256 -19.30 7.37 17.16
C ALA A 256 -17.90 7.68 16.57
N LEU A 257 -17.42 6.86 15.63
CA LEU A 257 -16.14 7.09 14.95
C LEU A 257 -16.18 8.25 13.94
N ILE A 258 -17.33 8.48 13.29
CA ILE A 258 -17.51 9.55 12.30
C ILE A 258 -18.07 10.86 12.89
N LEU A 259 -18.48 10.88 14.16
CA LEU A 259 -19.08 12.08 14.78
C LEU A 259 -18.20 13.33 14.65
N PRO A 260 -16.86 13.26 14.81
CA PRO A 260 -15.98 14.43 14.63
C PRO A 260 -15.83 14.90 13.17
N ILE A 261 -16.19 14.08 12.17
CA ILE A 261 -16.16 14.43 10.74
C ILE A 261 -17.56 14.68 10.16
N LEU A 262 -18.61 14.68 10.99
CA LEU A 262 -19.98 14.97 10.56
C LEU A 262 -20.11 16.29 9.77
N PRO A 263 -19.40 17.39 10.14
CA PRO A 263 -19.50 18.68 9.44
C PRO A 263 -18.93 18.67 8.01
N SER A 264 -18.02 17.76 7.68
CA SER A 264 -17.34 17.67 6.37
C SER A 264 -17.74 16.42 5.57
N LEU A 265 -18.89 15.81 5.90
CA LEU A 265 -19.44 14.71 5.11
C LEU A 265 -19.63 15.07 3.63
N GLY A 266 -19.93 16.33 3.30
CA GLY A 266 -20.00 16.81 1.91
C GLY A 266 -18.69 16.61 1.15
N GLU A 267 -17.55 16.89 1.77
CA GLU A 267 -16.23 16.61 1.19
C GLU A 267 -15.95 15.11 1.10
N THR A 268 -16.42 14.32 2.07
CA THR A 268 -16.30 12.86 2.04
C THR A 268 -17.04 12.29 0.82
N PHE A 269 -18.27 12.72 0.58
CA PHE A 269 -19.03 12.34 -0.62
C PHE A 269 -18.41 12.88 -1.92
N SER A 270 -17.85 14.09 -1.92
CA SER A 270 -17.10 14.64 -3.06
C SER A 270 -15.81 13.87 -3.35
N ASN A 271 -15.08 13.40 -2.33
CA ASN A 271 -13.89 12.56 -2.48
C ASN A 271 -14.27 11.18 -3.03
N ILE A 272 -15.38 10.58 -2.56
CA ILE A 272 -15.91 9.33 -3.10
C ILE A 272 -16.39 9.52 -4.54
N SER A 273 -17.09 10.61 -4.87
CA SER A 273 -17.53 10.87 -6.24
C SER A 273 -16.36 11.14 -7.19
N ARG A 274 -15.27 11.78 -6.73
CA ARG A 274 -13.99 11.89 -7.49
C ARG A 274 -13.18 10.58 -7.56
N TRP A 275 -13.49 9.59 -6.73
CA TRP A 275 -12.90 8.25 -6.79
C TRP A 275 -13.69 7.30 -7.71
N VAL A 276 -15.02 7.48 -7.78
CA VAL A 276 -15.95 6.67 -8.60
C VAL A 276 -16.20 7.27 -9.98
N GLY A 277 -16.25 8.60 -10.09
CA GLY A 277 -16.65 9.35 -11.27
C GLY A 277 -15.54 10.23 -11.84
N GLU A 278 -15.16 9.91 -13.07
CA GLU A 278 -14.75 10.80 -14.18
C GLU A 278 -14.28 12.23 -13.83
N THR A 279 -13.29 12.34 -12.96
CA THR A 279 -12.30 13.42 -13.02
C THR A 279 -10.93 12.76 -12.93
N PRO A 280 -10.27 12.50 -14.08
CA PRO A 280 -8.87 12.13 -14.08
C PRO A 280 -8.02 13.37 -13.77
N ASN A 281 -8.06 13.83 -12.51
CA ASN A 281 -6.99 14.70 -12.01
C ASN A 281 -5.67 13.98 -12.31
N VAL A 282 -4.71 14.72 -12.86
CA VAL A 282 -3.43 14.26 -13.47
C VAL A 282 -2.49 13.51 -12.49
N ASN A 283 -2.97 13.18 -11.31
CA ASN A 283 -2.41 12.16 -10.45
C ASN A 283 -2.35 10.79 -11.14
N LEU A 284 -1.18 10.47 -11.70
CA LEU A 284 -0.44 9.18 -11.69
C LEU A 284 -1.23 7.89 -11.98
N SER A 285 -2.25 7.60 -11.16
CA SER A 285 -3.25 6.56 -11.34
C SER A 285 -4.21 6.77 -12.52
N ALA A 286 -4.29 7.98 -13.08
CA ALA A 286 -5.08 8.25 -14.30
C ALA A 286 -4.48 7.58 -15.55
N LEU A 287 -3.17 7.33 -15.55
CA LEU A 287 -2.39 6.79 -16.67
C LEU A 287 -2.44 5.25 -16.76
N SER A 288 -3.54 4.64 -16.31
CA SER A 288 -3.77 3.19 -16.44
C SER A 288 -4.12 2.84 -17.89
N PRO A 289 -3.51 1.81 -18.52
CA PRO A 289 -3.90 1.38 -19.88
C PRO A 289 -5.31 0.78 -19.98
N TYR A 290 -6.05 0.70 -18.88
CA TYR A 290 -7.32 0.00 -18.79
C TYR A 290 -8.36 0.91 -18.14
N GLN A 291 -9.44 1.18 -18.89
CA GLN A 291 -10.67 1.84 -18.42
C GLN A 291 -11.32 1.11 -17.23
N HIS A 292 -11.05 -0.20 -17.09
CA HIS A 292 -11.46 -1.02 -15.94
C HIS A 292 -10.26 -1.77 -15.36
N SER A 293 -9.92 -1.47 -14.11
CA SER A 293 -8.78 -2.04 -13.39
C SER A 293 -8.81 -3.58 -13.25
N ILE A 294 -9.98 -4.21 -13.37
CA ILE A 294 -10.17 -5.65 -13.10
C ILE A 294 -9.24 -6.53 -13.94
N PHE A 295 -9.06 -6.18 -15.23
CA PHE A 295 -8.18 -6.92 -16.13
C PHE A 295 -6.72 -6.77 -15.73
N TRP A 296 -6.28 -5.58 -15.31
CA TRP A 296 -4.92 -5.39 -14.77
C TRP A 296 -4.72 -6.16 -13.46
N HIS A 297 -5.72 -6.21 -12.59
CA HIS A 297 -5.59 -6.92 -11.33
C HIS A 297 -5.40 -8.43 -11.52
N PHE A 298 -6.14 -9.05 -12.44
CA PHE A 298 -5.97 -10.48 -12.78
C PHE A 298 -4.76 -10.78 -13.67
N SER A 299 -4.41 -9.93 -14.63
CA SER A 299 -3.27 -10.18 -15.55
C SER A 299 -1.91 -9.82 -14.99
N ASN A 300 -1.83 -8.79 -14.13
CA ASN A 300 -0.59 -8.20 -13.66
C ASN A 300 -0.46 -8.19 -12.14
N THR A 301 -1.45 -7.67 -11.40
CA THR A 301 -1.32 -7.46 -9.95
C THR A 301 -1.21 -8.77 -9.17
N LEU A 302 -2.22 -9.64 -9.28
CA LEU A 302 -2.28 -10.90 -8.52
C LEU A 302 -1.16 -11.88 -8.89
N PRO A 303 -0.83 -12.12 -10.18
CA PRO A 303 0.28 -13.01 -10.55
C PRO A 303 1.63 -12.54 -10.01
N ARG A 304 1.90 -11.23 -9.99
CA ARG A 304 3.16 -10.68 -9.45
C ARG A 304 3.21 -10.70 -7.92
N GLN A 305 2.08 -10.50 -7.23
CA GLN A 305 2.03 -10.58 -5.76
C GLN A 305 2.05 -12.01 -5.20
N MET A 306 1.53 -12.98 -5.95
CA MET A 306 1.38 -14.38 -5.52
C MET A 306 2.39 -15.33 -6.16
N GLY A 307 3.04 -14.95 -7.26
CA GLY A 307 3.71 -15.86 -8.18
C GLY A 307 2.70 -16.63 -9.04
N TRP A 308 3.02 -16.84 -10.33
CA TRP A 308 2.12 -17.49 -11.30
C TRP A 308 1.61 -18.85 -10.82
N GLY A 309 2.47 -19.67 -10.20
CA GLY A 309 2.09 -20.97 -9.68
C GLY A 309 0.96 -20.89 -8.65
N ILE A 310 1.13 -20.12 -7.57
CA ILE A 310 0.11 -20.00 -6.52
C ILE A 310 -1.15 -19.30 -7.05
N TYR A 311 -1.01 -18.32 -7.94
CA TYR A 311 -2.13 -17.66 -8.60
C TYR A 311 -3.00 -18.63 -9.42
N LEU A 312 -2.40 -19.47 -10.28
CA LEU A 312 -3.13 -20.47 -11.06
C LEU A 312 -3.77 -21.53 -10.15
N PHE A 313 -3.11 -21.93 -9.06
CA PHE A 313 -3.71 -22.80 -8.06
C PHE A 313 -4.85 -22.12 -7.30
N ALA A 314 -4.84 -20.81 -7.07
CA ALA A 314 -5.97 -20.08 -6.48
C ALA A 314 -7.20 -20.10 -7.39
N ILE A 315 -7.01 -19.93 -8.70
CA ILE A 315 -8.07 -20.07 -9.71
C ILE A 315 -8.62 -21.51 -9.72
N LEU A 316 -7.74 -22.52 -9.74
CA LEU A 316 -8.17 -23.92 -9.66
C LEU A 316 -8.93 -24.21 -8.35
N GLY A 317 -8.51 -23.60 -7.24
CA GLY A 317 -9.17 -23.70 -5.95
C GLY A 317 -10.56 -23.10 -5.93
N LEU A 318 -10.76 -21.98 -6.64
CA LEU A 318 -12.06 -21.35 -6.86
C LEU A 318 -13.00 -22.30 -7.62
N PHE A 319 -12.53 -22.92 -8.71
CA PHE A 319 -13.31 -23.92 -9.45
C PHE A 319 -13.64 -25.15 -8.59
N ILE A 320 -12.66 -25.72 -7.88
CA ILE A 320 -12.87 -26.84 -6.95
C ILE A 320 -13.92 -26.48 -5.89
N LEU A 321 -13.86 -25.27 -5.33
CA LEU A 321 -14.86 -24.79 -4.37
C LEU A 321 -16.25 -24.70 -5.01
N LEU A 322 -16.37 -24.06 -6.19
CA LEU A 322 -17.62 -23.89 -6.93
C LEU A 322 -18.35 -25.22 -7.16
N PHE A 323 -17.64 -26.23 -7.67
CA PHE A 323 -18.22 -27.55 -7.96
C PHE A 323 -18.36 -28.47 -6.74
N SER A 324 -17.65 -28.19 -5.63
CA SER A 324 -17.77 -28.97 -4.40
C SER A 324 -19.14 -28.79 -3.72
N ARG A 325 -19.79 -29.93 -3.45
CA ARG A 325 -20.96 -30.01 -2.55
C ARG A 325 -20.56 -30.04 -1.07
N LYS A 326 -19.35 -30.51 -0.74
CA LYS A 326 -18.83 -30.66 0.63
C LYS A 326 -18.68 -29.31 1.35
N TYR A 327 -18.39 -28.24 0.62
CA TYR A 327 -18.08 -26.92 1.17
C TYR A 327 -19.21 -25.90 0.93
N SER A 328 -20.46 -26.35 0.76
CA SER A 328 -21.59 -25.53 0.31
C SER A 328 -21.83 -24.26 1.12
N GLN A 329 -21.66 -24.30 2.45
CA GLN A 329 -21.82 -23.13 3.32
C GLN A 329 -20.67 -22.13 3.18
N HIS A 330 -19.43 -22.59 3.34
CA HIS A 330 -18.23 -21.77 3.16
C HIS A 330 -18.13 -21.17 1.75
N LYS A 331 -18.62 -21.88 0.74
CA LYS A 331 -18.70 -21.43 -0.66
C LYS A 331 -19.49 -20.14 -0.80
N ILE A 332 -20.73 -20.10 -0.32
CA ILE A 332 -21.62 -18.93 -0.53
C ILE A 332 -21.01 -17.70 0.13
N LEU A 333 -20.55 -17.84 1.38
CA LEU A 333 -19.93 -16.73 2.12
C LEU A 333 -18.64 -16.24 1.45
N LEU A 334 -17.73 -17.15 1.08
CA LEU A 334 -16.47 -16.73 0.46
C LEU A 334 -16.68 -16.10 -0.92
N LEU A 335 -17.55 -16.66 -1.75
CA LEU A 335 -17.87 -16.09 -3.06
C LEU A 335 -18.52 -14.71 -2.91
N SER A 336 -19.42 -14.53 -1.94
CA SER A 336 -20.03 -13.23 -1.69
C SER A 336 -19.00 -12.17 -1.30
N LEU A 337 -18.01 -12.51 -0.45
CA LEU A 337 -16.90 -11.62 -0.10
C LEU A 337 -16.06 -11.28 -1.34
N LEU A 338 -15.62 -12.29 -2.10
CA LEU A 338 -14.76 -12.07 -3.26
C LEU A 338 -15.45 -11.22 -4.34
N VAL A 339 -16.71 -11.52 -4.66
CA VAL A 339 -17.48 -10.77 -5.66
C VAL A 339 -17.73 -9.33 -5.20
N THR A 340 -18.18 -9.12 -3.97
CA THR A 340 -18.51 -7.77 -3.46
C THR A 340 -17.26 -6.90 -3.28
N TYR A 341 -16.12 -7.50 -2.95
CA TYR A 341 -14.84 -6.78 -2.91
C TYR A 341 -14.31 -6.45 -4.31
N LEU A 342 -14.35 -7.41 -5.23
CA LEU A 342 -13.74 -7.27 -6.56
C LEU A 342 -14.56 -6.38 -7.51
N LEU A 343 -15.90 -6.32 -7.38
CA LEU A 343 -16.73 -5.55 -8.30
C LEU A 343 -16.42 -4.03 -8.31
N PRO A 344 -16.41 -3.29 -7.19
CA PRO A 344 -16.09 -1.86 -7.21
C PRO A 344 -14.61 -1.62 -7.48
N ILE A 345 -13.72 -2.43 -6.89
CA ILE A 345 -12.28 -2.28 -7.12
C ILE A 345 -11.96 -2.46 -8.60
N GLY A 346 -12.59 -3.44 -9.25
CA GLY A 346 -12.46 -3.74 -10.67
C GLY A 346 -13.07 -2.75 -11.64
N TYR A 347 -14.08 -2.00 -11.19
CA TYR A 347 -14.72 -0.92 -11.94
C TYR A 347 -13.99 0.43 -11.78
N ALA A 348 -13.26 0.63 -10.67
CA ALA A 348 -12.53 1.85 -10.41
C ALA A 348 -11.50 2.15 -11.52
N ALA A 349 -11.50 3.40 -12.00
CA ALA A 349 -10.53 3.88 -13.00
C ALA A 349 -9.08 3.88 -12.49
N ARG A 350 -8.89 3.86 -11.16
CA ARG A 350 -7.56 3.88 -10.52
C ARG A 350 -7.12 2.47 -10.15
N VAL A 351 -6.01 2.04 -10.75
CA VAL A 351 -5.33 0.79 -10.42
C VAL A 351 -4.32 1.03 -9.29
N THR A 352 -4.46 0.36 -8.14
CA THR A 352 -3.35 0.29 -7.17
C THR A 352 -3.16 -1.13 -6.64
N TRP A 353 -1.91 -1.60 -6.56
CA TRP A 353 -1.64 -3.01 -6.26
C TRP A 353 -2.02 -3.38 -4.82
N ARG A 354 -1.84 -2.44 -3.88
CA ARG A 354 -2.25 -2.59 -2.47
C ARG A 354 -3.75 -2.88 -2.30
N ASP A 355 -4.61 -2.52 -3.26
CA ASP A 355 -6.04 -2.81 -3.19
C ASP A 355 -6.36 -4.31 -3.27
N MET A 356 -5.43 -5.15 -3.72
CA MET A 356 -5.60 -6.62 -3.69
C MET A 356 -5.21 -7.26 -2.35
N LEU A 357 -4.51 -6.54 -1.44
CA LEU A 357 -4.02 -7.12 -0.19
C LEU A 357 -5.11 -7.78 0.68
N PRO A 358 -6.31 -7.18 0.90
CA PRO A 358 -7.30 -7.75 1.79
C PRO A 358 -7.88 -9.09 1.33
N ILE A 359 -7.85 -9.39 0.03
CA ILE A 359 -8.31 -10.67 -0.52
C ILE A 359 -7.21 -11.74 -0.63
N LEU A 360 -5.94 -11.36 -0.61
CA LEU A 360 -4.82 -12.31 -0.67
C LEU A 360 -4.94 -13.49 0.31
N PRO A 361 -5.27 -13.30 1.61
CA PRO A 361 -5.44 -14.40 2.56
C PRO A 361 -6.38 -15.50 2.04
N PHE A 362 -7.48 -15.11 1.40
CA PHE A 362 -8.48 -16.02 0.88
C PHE A 362 -8.04 -16.71 -0.41
N LEU A 363 -7.32 -16.00 -1.29
CA LEU A 363 -6.73 -16.58 -2.50
C LEU A 363 -5.65 -17.62 -2.16
N TYR A 364 -4.82 -17.38 -1.13
CA TYR A 364 -3.87 -18.38 -0.64
C TYR A 364 -4.55 -19.62 -0.03
N ILE A 365 -5.70 -19.45 0.64
CA ILE A 365 -6.51 -20.57 1.13
C ILE A 365 -7.10 -21.39 -0.04
N LEU A 366 -7.56 -20.73 -1.11
CA LEU A 366 -8.01 -21.42 -2.33
C LEU A 366 -6.85 -22.17 -3.02
N ALA A 367 -5.67 -21.56 -3.13
CA ALA A 367 -4.49 -22.22 -3.69
C ALA A 367 -4.07 -23.46 -2.87
N ALA A 368 -4.16 -23.36 -1.53
CA ALA A 368 -3.89 -24.46 -0.64
C ALA A 368 -4.91 -25.60 -0.76
N LEU A 369 -6.19 -25.27 -0.93
CA LEU A 369 -7.24 -26.24 -1.22
C LEU A 369 -6.96 -26.96 -2.55
N ALA A 370 -6.59 -26.23 -3.60
CA ALA A 370 -6.25 -26.80 -4.89
C ALA A 370 -5.04 -27.74 -4.81
N LEU A 371 -3.94 -27.32 -4.18
CA LEU A 371 -2.76 -28.16 -4.03
C LEU A 371 -3.12 -29.45 -3.30
N TYR A 372 -3.86 -29.35 -2.19
CA TYR A 372 -4.28 -30.53 -1.43
C TYR A 372 -5.12 -31.50 -2.27
N GLN A 373 -6.15 -31.01 -2.96
CA GLN A 373 -7.04 -31.85 -3.77
C GLN A 373 -6.35 -32.46 -4.99
N VAL A 374 -5.49 -31.70 -5.68
CA VAL A 374 -4.67 -32.20 -6.81
C VAL A 374 -3.71 -33.28 -6.33
N THR A 375 -3.03 -33.08 -5.19
CA THR A 375 -2.09 -34.09 -4.68
C THR A 375 -2.79 -35.37 -4.22
N VAL A 376 -3.97 -35.29 -3.59
CA VAL A 376 -4.80 -36.48 -3.30
C VAL A 376 -5.14 -37.23 -4.60
N PHE A 377 -5.68 -36.53 -5.59
CA PHE A 377 -6.07 -37.12 -6.89
C PHE A 377 -4.90 -37.77 -7.63
N LEU A 378 -3.72 -37.15 -7.59
CA LEU A 378 -2.51 -37.70 -8.23
C LEU A 378 -2.00 -38.94 -7.49
N VAL A 379 -1.92 -38.91 -6.16
CA VAL A 379 -1.44 -40.07 -5.36
C VAL A 379 -2.37 -41.28 -5.51
N GLU A 380 -3.69 -41.06 -5.63
CA GLU A 380 -4.66 -42.14 -5.88
C GLU A 380 -4.53 -42.79 -7.26
N ARG A 381 -3.96 -42.09 -8.26
CA ARG A 381 -3.88 -42.57 -9.65
C ARG A 381 -2.47 -42.87 -10.17
N VAL A 382 -1.44 -42.39 -9.49
CA VAL A 382 -0.05 -42.42 -9.96
C VAL A 382 0.78 -43.23 -8.99
N HIS A 383 0.89 -44.53 -9.25
CA HIS A 383 1.41 -45.53 -8.30
C HIS A 383 2.86 -45.31 -7.81
N TRP A 384 3.66 -44.49 -8.50
CA TRP A 384 5.02 -44.13 -8.07
C TRP A 384 5.07 -42.94 -7.09
N LEU A 385 3.97 -42.19 -6.92
CA LEU A 385 3.82 -41.17 -5.88
C LEU A 385 3.42 -41.81 -4.55
N SER A 386 4.34 -42.57 -3.95
CA SER A 386 4.08 -43.40 -2.76
C SER A 386 3.78 -42.63 -1.45
N SER A 387 3.98 -41.31 -1.41
CA SER A 387 3.75 -40.49 -0.22
C SER A 387 3.11 -39.13 -0.54
N ILE A 388 1.85 -38.98 -0.12
CA ILE A 388 1.11 -37.71 -0.17
C ILE A 388 1.84 -36.58 0.56
N ASN A 389 2.49 -36.87 1.69
CA ASN A 389 3.22 -35.86 2.46
C ASN A 389 4.44 -35.34 1.69
N LEU A 390 5.18 -36.21 1.01
CA LEU A 390 6.32 -35.80 0.17
C LEU A 390 5.84 -34.97 -1.02
N ALA A 391 4.79 -35.41 -1.71
CA ALA A 391 4.23 -34.69 -2.84
C ALA A 391 3.68 -33.30 -2.45
N LEU A 392 3.04 -33.17 -1.27
CA LEU A 392 2.62 -31.88 -0.72
C LEU A 392 3.81 -30.97 -0.38
N VAL A 393 4.87 -31.50 0.25
CA VAL A 393 6.08 -30.73 0.56
C VAL A 393 6.76 -30.24 -0.72
N LEU A 394 6.92 -31.10 -1.72
CA LEU A 394 7.48 -30.71 -3.02
C LEU A 394 6.61 -29.67 -3.73
N GLY A 395 5.29 -29.84 -3.74
CA GLY A 395 4.36 -28.85 -4.30
C GLY A 395 4.42 -27.50 -3.60
N VAL A 396 4.49 -27.48 -2.26
CA VAL A 396 4.69 -26.26 -1.47
C VAL A 396 6.04 -25.60 -1.82
N LEU A 397 7.13 -26.36 -1.89
CA LEU A 397 8.45 -25.82 -2.23
C LEU A 397 8.45 -25.20 -3.63
N VAL A 398 8.03 -25.96 -4.65
CA VAL A 398 7.99 -25.52 -6.06
C VAL A 398 7.14 -24.27 -6.24
N LEU A 399 5.93 -24.23 -5.67
CA LEU A 399 5.04 -23.08 -5.81
C LEU A 399 5.54 -21.82 -5.09
N ASN A 400 6.35 -21.97 -4.02
CA ASN A 400 6.98 -20.84 -3.33
C ASN A 400 8.29 -20.36 -3.97
N LEU A 401 8.91 -21.09 -4.91
CA LEU A 401 10.19 -20.69 -5.52
C LEU A 401 10.15 -19.27 -6.10
N MET A 402 9.09 -18.94 -6.86
CA MET A 402 8.94 -17.63 -7.49
C MET A 402 8.70 -16.49 -6.47
N PRO A 403 7.75 -16.58 -5.52
CA PRO A 403 7.61 -15.59 -4.45
C PRO A 403 8.89 -15.41 -3.60
N VAL A 404 9.57 -16.49 -3.24
CA VAL A 404 10.82 -16.44 -2.47
C VAL A 404 11.93 -15.77 -3.27
N TYR A 405 12.06 -16.06 -4.56
CA TYR A 405 13.01 -15.39 -5.46
C TYR A 405 12.72 -13.89 -5.58
N HIS A 406 11.46 -13.48 -5.74
CA HIS A 406 11.09 -12.06 -5.76
C HIS A 406 11.39 -11.37 -4.43
N LEU A 407 11.12 -12.02 -3.30
CA LEU A 407 11.46 -11.50 -1.97
C LEU A 407 12.98 -11.36 -1.76
N TYR A 408 13.76 -12.34 -2.22
CA TYR A 408 15.22 -12.27 -2.20
C TYR A 408 15.73 -11.09 -3.04
N ARG A 409 15.31 -10.99 -4.30
CA ARG A 409 15.73 -9.89 -5.19
C ARG A 409 15.30 -8.52 -4.67
N GLN A 410 14.10 -8.39 -4.11
CA GLN A 410 13.64 -7.14 -3.51
C GLN A 410 14.48 -6.75 -2.29
N LYS A 411 14.81 -7.71 -1.41
CA LYS A 411 15.69 -7.46 -0.26
C LYS A 411 17.11 -7.11 -0.68
N TYR A 412 17.64 -7.75 -1.72
CA TYR A 412 18.94 -7.42 -2.27
C TYR A 412 18.97 -5.97 -2.76
N LEU A 413 18.06 -5.59 -3.68
CA LEU A 413 18.00 -4.24 -4.26
C LEU A 413 17.76 -3.15 -3.20
N ILE A 414 16.93 -3.40 -2.19
CA ILE A 414 16.68 -2.46 -1.07
C ILE A 414 17.94 -2.14 -0.25
N LEU A 415 18.96 -3.00 -0.28
CA LEU A 415 20.22 -2.79 0.44
C LEU A 415 21.33 -2.18 -0.44
N GLN A 416 21.03 -1.86 -1.71
CA GLN A 416 21.98 -1.24 -2.64
C GLN A 416 21.78 0.28 -2.71
N PRO A 417 22.84 1.07 -2.99
CA PRO A 417 22.71 2.49 -3.27
C PRO A 417 21.84 2.72 -4.51
N ASP A 418 20.83 3.59 -4.38
CA ASP A 418 19.96 3.96 -5.49
C ASP A 418 20.63 5.03 -6.36
N THR A 419 20.26 5.12 -7.64
CA THR A 419 20.73 6.21 -8.51
C THR A 419 20.46 7.59 -7.95
N ARG A 420 19.38 7.77 -7.16
CA ARG A 420 19.06 9.03 -6.48
C ARG A 420 20.02 9.37 -5.33
N ASP A 421 20.60 8.36 -4.68
CA ASP A 421 21.60 8.59 -3.61
C ASP A 421 22.95 8.90 -4.23
N ILE A 422 23.35 8.12 -5.26
CA ILE A 422 24.59 8.31 -5.99
C ILE A 422 24.61 9.68 -6.69
N SER A 423 23.47 10.13 -7.22
CA SER A 423 23.34 11.48 -7.81
C SER A 423 23.30 12.59 -6.77
N ARG A 424 22.69 12.37 -5.58
CA ARG A 424 22.79 13.30 -4.45
C ARG A 424 24.25 13.51 -4.04
N ASP A 425 24.98 12.42 -3.81
CA ASP A 425 26.36 12.47 -3.34
C ASP A 425 27.26 13.16 -4.37
N TRP A 426 27.03 12.88 -5.65
CA TRP A 426 27.72 13.56 -6.75
C TRP A 426 27.39 15.06 -6.80
N ILE A 427 26.12 15.48 -6.63
CA ILE A 427 25.73 16.90 -6.57
C ILE A 427 26.47 17.61 -5.43
N VAL A 428 26.46 17.04 -4.22
CA VAL A 428 27.12 17.62 -3.03
C VAL A 428 28.64 17.73 -3.20
N GLU A 429 29.26 16.84 -3.98
CA GLU A 429 30.70 16.86 -4.25
C GLU A 429 31.10 17.79 -5.42
N HIS A 430 30.22 18.01 -6.40
CA HIS A 430 30.58 18.65 -7.69
C HIS A 430 29.88 19.98 -7.98
N ILE A 431 28.73 20.27 -7.38
CA ILE A 431 27.99 21.53 -7.59
C ILE A 431 28.36 22.53 -6.47
N PRO A 432 28.65 23.81 -6.79
CA PRO A 432 28.98 24.81 -5.78
C PRO A 432 27.84 25.03 -4.77
N VAL A 433 28.19 25.02 -3.48
CA VAL A 433 27.25 25.33 -2.40
C VAL A 433 26.61 26.70 -2.62
N GLY A 434 25.28 26.74 -2.53
CA GLY A 434 24.49 27.95 -2.77
C GLY A 434 24.02 28.13 -4.22
N SER A 435 24.44 27.27 -5.17
CA SER A 435 23.84 27.27 -6.51
C SER A 435 22.32 27.01 -6.46
N ARG A 436 21.57 27.56 -7.41
CA ARG A 436 20.11 27.34 -7.52
C ARG A 436 19.80 26.09 -8.35
N LEU A 437 19.04 25.15 -7.77
CA LEU A 437 18.62 23.92 -8.43
C LEU A 437 17.11 23.86 -8.60
N ALA A 438 16.66 23.38 -9.76
CA ALA A 438 15.27 23.04 -9.98
C ALA A 438 15.17 21.51 -10.15
N ILE A 439 14.39 20.85 -9.30
CA ILE A 439 14.41 19.37 -9.17
C ILE A 439 13.00 18.81 -9.37
N GLU A 440 12.89 17.81 -10.24
CA GLU A 440 11.64 17.09 -10.45
C GLU A 440 11.28 16.22 -9.24
N LEU A 441 9.98 15.95 -9.10
CA LEU A 441 9.50 14.87 -8.24
C LEU A 441 10.26 13.57 -8.55
N TYR A 442 10.49 12.77 -7.52
CA TYR A 442 11.23 11.51 -7.61
C TYR A 442 12.72 11.66 -8.00
N GLY A 443 13.29 12.87 -7.92
CA GLY A 443 14.72 13.16 -8.00
C GLY A 443 15.53 12.84 -6.72
N PRO A 444 16.82 13.24 -6.68
CA PRO A 444 17.70 13.08 -5.53
C PRO A 444 17.32 13.98 -4.34
N GLY A 445 17.67 13.55 -3.14
CA GLY A 445 17.44 14.30 -1.89
C GLY A 445 18.61 15.22 -1.52
N VAL A 446 18.81 16.33 -2.24
CA VAL A 446 19.95 17.26 -2.07
C VAL A 446 19.59 18.49 -1.23
N TRP A 447 19.29 18.26 0.06
CA TRP A 447 18.68 19.26 0.93
C TRP A 447 19.63 19.59 2.22
N ASP A 448 19.58 20.82 2.83
CA ASP A 448 20.42 21.70 3.75
C ASP A 448 20.59 21.34 5.23
N GLN A 449 21.32 22.23 5.92
CA GLN A 449 21.15 22.59 7.33
C GLN A 449 20.68 24.04 7.65
N THR A 450 20.89 25.06 6.80
CA THR A 450 20.68 26.50 7.13
C THR A 450 19.22 26.95 7.22
N HIS A 451 18.40 26.66 6.20
CA HIS A 451 16.98 27.07 6.20
C HIS A 451 16.17 26.40 7.35
N TYR A 452 16.69 25.31 7.91
CA TYR A 452 16.16 24.70 9.14
C TYR A 452 16.21 25.68 10.32
N GLU A 453 17.28 26.46 10.46
CA GLU A 453 17.46 27.41 11.57
C GLU A 453 16.55 28.63 11.43
N GLU A 454 16.32 29.10 10.20
CA GLU A 454 15.35 30.15 9.88
C GLU A 454 13.91 29.70 10.15
N VAL A 455 13.52 28.53 9.61
CA VAL A 455 12.18 27.95 9.84
C VAL A 455 11.95 27.65 11.33
N ASN A 456 12.96 27.14 12.05
CA ASN A 456 12.87 26.96 13.50
C ASN A 456 12.71 28.30 14.25
N SER A 457 13.29 29.39 13.76
CA SER A 457 13.14 30.71 14.37
C SER A 457 11.74 31.28 14.13
N PHE A 458 11.25 31.17 12.90
CA PHE A 458 9.87 31.54 12.53
C PHE A 458 8.81 30.73 13.29
N ILE A 459 9.01 29.41 13.48
CA ILE A 459 8.11 28.54 14.26
C ILE A 459 8.15 28.87 15.76
N ARG A 460 9.29 29.32 16.30
CA ARG A 460 9.40 29.77 17.70
C ARG A 460 8.71 31.12 17.95
N GLU A 461 8.59 31.95 16.92
CA GLU A 461 7.98 33.29 17.03
C GLU A 461 6.47 33.29 16.72
N ASN A 462 6.00 32.36 15.87
CA ASN A 462 4.59 32.26 15.47
C ASN A 462 3.95 30.95 15.96
N GLU A 463 3.29 30.99 17.12
CA GLU A 463 2.55 29.84 17.71
C GLU A 463 1.36 29.33 16.86
N GLN A 464 1.08 29.95 15.71
CA GLN A 464 0.06 29.51 14.77
C GLN A 464 0.58 29.42 13.34
N VAL A 465 0.21 28.31 12.69
CA VAL A 465 0.23 27.99 11.24
C VAL A 465 1.43 27.19 10.70
N ALA A 466 1.05 26.13 9.96
CA ALA A 466 1.80 25.34 8.97
C ALA A 466 3.00 24.47 9.41
N TRP A 467 2.67 23.21 9.72
CA TRP A 467 3.59 22.06 9.70
C TRP A 467 4.01 21.74 8.24
N TYR A 468 5.05 22.41 7.74
CA TYR A 468 5.62 22.23 6.40
C TYR A 468 6.33 20.87 6.22
N ASP A 469 6.80 20.61 5.00
CA ASP A 469 7.52 19.38 4.64
C ASP A 469 8.86 19.27 5.39
N PHE A 470 9.21 18.06 5.82
CA PHE A 470 10.33 17.84 6.75
C PHE A 470 11.64 17.41 6.06
N SER A 471 12.73 18.01 6.52
CA SER A 471 14.15 17.89 6.14
C SER A 471 14.62 18.98 5.15
N PRO A 472 15.73 19.68 5.44
CA PRO A 472 15.99 21.08 4.98
C PRO A 472 16.72 21.13 3.62
N PRO A 473 16.86 22.25 2.80
CA PRO A 473 17.36 22.48 1.35
C PRO A 473 18.83 23.05 0.98
N THR A 474 19.88 22.28 0.56
CA THR A 474 21.36 22.65 0.65
C THR A 474 21.84 23.74 -0.32
N HIS A 475 20.92 24.03 -1.19
CA HIS A 475 20.96 24.79 -2.41
C HIS A 475 19.56 25.39 -2.45
N GLU A 476 19.37 26.52 -3.11
CA GLU A 476 18.02 27.06 -3.25
C GLU A 476 17.26 26.15 -4.24
N VAL A 477 16.43 25.24 -3.71
CA VAL A 477 15.75 24.20 -4.51
C VAL A 477 14.31 24.59 -4.80
N SER A 478 14.03 24.87 -6.07
CA SER A 478 12.66 24.89 -6.60
C SER A 478 12.20 23.47 -6.98
N LEU A 479 10.90 23.21 -6.78
CA LEU A 479 10.23 22.01 -7.29
C LEU A 479 9.63 22.31 -8.67
N LEU A 480 10.35 21.94 -9.74
CA LEU A 480 9.96 22.13 -11.15
C LEU A 480 8.48 21.80 -11.39
N SER A 481 8.04 20.64 -10.92
CA SER A 481 6.68 20.14 -11.15
C SER A 481 5.59 20.78 -10.28
N ARG A 482 5.93 21.70 -9.38
CA ARG A 482 4.98 22.34 -8.44
C ARG A 482 4.81 23.83 -8.74
N GLU A 483 5.84 24.48 -9.28
CA GLU A 483 5.73 25.84 -9.83
C GLU A 483 5.24 25.83 -11.28
N MET A 484 5.44 24.74 -12.03
CA MET A 484 4.95 24.60 -13.41
C MET A 484 3.67 23.77 -13.58
N ALA A 485 3.09 23.29 -12.48
CA ALA A 485 1.76 22.68 -12.49
C ALA A 485 0.87 23.41 -11.48
N GLU A 486 -0.07 24.22 -11.98
CA GLU A 486 -1.20 24.69 -11.19
C GLU A 486 -2.03 23.48 -10.66
N GLU A 487 -3.00 23.74 -9.77
CA GLU A 487 -3.82 22.71 -9.10
C GLU A 487 -4.55 21.73 -10.04
N GLN A 488 -4.56 22.01 -11.36
CA GLN A 488 -5.21 21.21 -12.41
C GLN A 488 -4.25 20.23 -13.12
N GLY A 489 -2.92 20.39 -12.98
CA GLY A 489 -1.93 19.43 -13.49
C GLY A 489 -1.57 19.58 -14.97
N GLU A 490 -1.73 20.77 -15.53
CA GLU A 490 -1.16 21.13 -16.83
C GLU A 490 0.36 21.35 -16.72
N LEU A 491 1.08 21.10 -17.81
CA LEU A 491 2.47 21.54 -17.97
C LEU A 491 2.46 22.74 -18.92
N HIS A 492 3.27 23.76 -18.65
CA HIS A 492 3.42 24.94 -19.50
C HIS A 492 4.84 25.02 -20.08
N PRO A 493 5.15 24.29 -21.18
CA PRO A 493 6.49 24.30 -21.80
C PRO A 493 6.95 25.71 -22.17
N ASP A 494 6.04 26.54 -22.68
CA ASP A 494 6.28 27.93 -23.09
C ASP A 494 6.80 28.83 -21.94
N GLN A 495 6.55 28.43 -20.69
CA GLN A 495 7.02 29.15 -19.50
C GLN A 495 8.36 28.63 -18.97
N LEU A 496 8.83 27.44 -19.38
CA LEU A 496 10.01 26.77 -18.80
C LEU A 496 11.27 27.63 -18.85
N LEU A 497 11.68 28.07 -20.05
CA LEU A 497 12.95 28.79 -20.20
C LEU A 497 12.90 30.17 -19.53
N SER A 498 11.72 30.82 -19.56
CA SER A 498 11.45 32.07 -18.86
C SER A 498 11.52 31.91 -17.34
N PHE A 499 10.95 30.83 -16.81
CA PHE A 499 11.01 30.46 -15.40
C PHE A 499 12.45 30.22 -14.94
N LEU A 500 13.20 29.35 -15.63
CA LEU A 500 14.60 29.05 -15.31
C LEU A 500 15.47 30.32 -15.25
N LYS A 501 15.23 31.26 -16.18
CA LYS A 501 15.95 32.54 -16.24
C LYS A 501 15.53 33.53 -15.15
N THR A 502 14.24 33.57 -14.80
CA THR A 502 13.67 34.51 -13.82
C THR A 502 14.02 34.12 -12.39
N GLU A 503 13.92 32.82 -12.06
CA GLU A 503 14.33 32.29 -10.76
C GLU A 503 15.85 32.05 -10.67
N HIS A 504 16.62 32.43 -11.70
CA HIS A 504 18.07 32.27 -11.76
C HIS A 504 18.56 30.83 -11.50
N ILE A 505 17.83 29.83 -12.01
CA ILE A 505 18.18 28.41 -11.88
C ILE A 505 19.48 28.13 -12.63
N GLU A 506 20.45 27.50 -11.96
CA GLU A 506 21.73 27.10 -12.54
C GLU A 506 21.74 25.65 -13.00
N TYR A 507 21.01 24.76 -12.32
CA TYR A 507 20.91 23.35 -12.70
C TYR A 507 19.48 22.80 -12.63
N VAL A 508 19.16 21.94 -13.59
CA VAL A 508 17.88 21.22 -13.71
C VAL A 508 18.12 19.73 -13.52
N VAL A 509 17.37 19.09 -12.61
CA VAL A 509 17.49 17.66 -12.31
C VAL A 509 16.17 16.95 -12.62
N VAL A 510 16.18 16.12 -13.66
CA VAL A 510 15.00 15.35 -14.11
C VAL A 510 15.13 13.87 -13.75
N SER A 511 13.98 13.20 -13.60
CA SER A 511 13.88 11.82 -13.12
C SER A 511 12.92 10.99 -13.97
N SER A 512 13.39 9.84 -14.47
CA SER A 512 12.54 8.95 -15.30
C SER A 512 11.36 8.35 -14.54
N ALA A 513 11.38 8.40 -13.20
CA ALA A 513 10.21 8.08 -12.37
C ALA A 513 9.06 9.10 -12.55
N TYR A 514 9.37 10.33 -12.96
CA TYR A 514 8.41 11.37 -13.35
C TYR A 514 8.19 11.37 -14.87
N TYR A 515 9.21 11.68 -15.68
CA TYR A 515 9.03 11.86 -17.13
C TYR A 515 8.58 10.59 -17.86
N GLY A 516 9.02 9.39 -17.44
CA GLY A 516 8.63 8.11 -18.05
C GLY A 516 7.13 7.82 -18.07
N ARG A 517 6.34 8.60 -17.32
CA ARG A 517 4.87 8.57 -17.33
C ARG A 517 4.27 9.04 -18.65
N PHE A 518 4.95 9.90 -19.39
CA PHE A 518 4.43 10.46 -20.64
C PHE A 518 4.83 9.63 -21.87
N TYR A 519 5.61 8.55 -21.68
CA TYR A 519 6.12 7.68 -22.75
C TYR A 519 5.49 6.27 -22.70
N ASN A 520 4.18 6.19 -22.48
CA ASN A 520 3.43 4.91 -22.58
C ASN A 520 2.08 5.09 -23.28
N ASP A 521 1.66 4.06 -23.99
CA ASP A 521 0.46 4.04 -24.84
C ASP A 521 -0.82 4.48 -24.11
N ALA A 522 -0.94 4.16 -22.81
CA ALA A 522 -2.08 4.55 -22.00
C ALA A 522 -2.20 6.06 -21.87
N SER A 523 -1.07 6.72 -21.59
CA SER A 523 -1.00 8.16 -21.39
C SER A 523 -1.31 8.88 -22.70
N SER A 524 -0.69 8.44 -23.80
CA SER A 524 -0.92 9.00 -25.14
C SER A 524 -2.36 8.82 -25.62
N THR A 525 -3.03 7.74 -25.22
CA THR A 525 -4.43 7.46 -25.60
C THR A 525 -5.43 8.28 -24.78
N HIS A 526 -5.19 8.47 -23.47
CA HIS A 526 -6.16 9.10 -22.57
C HIS A 526 -5.91 10.59 -22.31
N PHE A 527 -4.67 11.07 -22.48
CA PHE A 527 -4.25 12.45 -22.23
C PHE A 527 -3.29 12.97 -23.33
N PRO A 528 -3.72 12.96 -24.61
CA PRO A 528 -2.83 13.30 -25.73
C PRO A 528 -2.23 14.71 -25.61
N GLU A 529 -3.02 15.70 -25.20
CA GLU A 529 -2.58 17.10 -25.04
C GLU A 529 -1.52 17.24 -23.93
N LEU A 530 -1.75 16.62 -22.77
CA LEU A 530 -0.78 16.57 -21.66
C LEU A 530 0.51 15.86 -22.06
N VAL A 531 0.42 14.75 -22.81
CA VAL A 531 1.59 14.02 -23.28
C VAL A 531 2.38 14.84 -24.30
N GLN A 532 1.70 15.55 -25.20
CA GLN A 532 2.34 16.47 -26.14
C GLN A 532 3.04 17.63 -25.43
N ALA A 533 2.39 18.24 -24.43
CA ALA A 533 3.01 19.27 -23.59
C ALA A 533 4.22 18.71 -22.82
N ALA A 534 4.12 17.50 -22.28
CA ALA A 534 5.24 16.85 -21.60
C ALA A 534 6.42 16.54 -22.54
N HIS A 535 6.18 16.06 -23.77
CA HIS A 535 7.26 15.84 -24.74
C HIS A 535 7.97 17.15 -25.07
N LEU A 536 7.20 18.20 -25.42
CA LEU A 536 7.75 19.54 -25.68
C LEU A 536 8.56 20.08 -24.48
N TYR A 537 8.10 19.83 -23.25
CA TYR A 537 8.82 20.20 -22.03
C TYR A 537 10.21 19.56 -21.94
N TYR A 538 10.32 18.24 -22.16
CA TYR A 538 11.61 17.54 -22.12
C TYR A 538 12.49 17.86 -23.34
N ASP A 539 11.89 18.05 -24.52
CA ASP A 539 12.59 18.45 -25.73
C ASP A 539 13.23 19.85 -25.58
N LEU A 540 12.57 20.78 -24.88
CA LEU A 540 13.15 22.08 -24.51
C LEU A 540 14.34 21.94 -23.56
N ILE A 541 14.29 21.03 -22.58
CA ILE A 541 15.41 20.72 -21.66
C ILE A 541 16.60 20.16 -22.46
N GLU A 542 16.40 19.12 -23.25
CA GLU A 542 17.48 18.47 -24.00
C GLU A 542 18.05 19.32 -25.15
N SER A 543 17.25 20.25 -25.70
CA SER A 543 17.70 21.15 -26.78
C SER A 543 18.47 22.36 -26.29
N ASN A 544 18.12 22.91 -25.12
CA ASN A 544 18.60 24.23 -24.67
C ASN A 544 19.51 24.20 -23.43
N LEU A 545 19.61 23.07 -22.72
CA LEU A 545 20.47 22.94 -21.53
C LEU A 545 21.59 21.92 -21.78
N HIS A 546 22.68 22.01 -21.02
CA HIS A 546 23.83 21.13 -21.18
C HIS A 546 23.79 19.97 -20.20
N LEU A 547 23.66 18.72 -20.69
CA LEU A 547 23.74 17.53 -19.86
C LEU A 547 25.13 17.39 -19.22
N VAL A 548 25.20 17.58 -17.90
CA VAL A 548 26.44 17.48 -17.11
C VAL A 548 26.70 16.05 -16.68
N LYS A 549 25.65 15.35 -16.23
CA LYS A 549 25.77 14.01 -15.65
C LYS A 549 24.49 13.19 -15.82
N GLN A 550 24.66 11.89 -16.06
CA GLN A 550 23.56 10.91 -16.08
C GLN A 550 23.90 9.73 -15.17
N PHE A 551 22.90 9.24 -14.45
CA PHE A 551 22.96 8.05 -13.60
C PHE A 551 21.92 7.05 -14.10
N ILE A 552 22.37 5.87 -14.50
CA ILE A 552 21.52 4.84 -15.11
C ILE A 552 21.42 3.63 -14.15
N PRO A 553 20.21 3.11 -13.87
CA PRO A 553 20.01 1.87 -13.12
C PRO A 553 20.29 0.64 -14.00
N ASP A 554 20.85 -0.42 -13.42
CA ASP A 554 21.03 -1.71 -14.11
C ASP A 554 20.02 -2.79 -13.66
N TRP A 555 19.26 -2.51 -12.60
CA TRP A 555 18.23 -3.37 -11.98
C TRP A 555 18.69 -4.76 -11.53
N ARG A 556 19.99 -5.04 -11.58
CA ARG A 556 20.64 -6.24 -11.03
C ARG A 556 21.27 -5.91 -9.68
N GLU A 557 22.01 -4.82 -9.65
CA GLU A 557 22.82 -4.31 -8.55
C GLU A 557 22.46 -2.85 -8.22
N ARG A 558 22.07 -2.03 -9.20
CA ARG A 558 21.65 -0.63 -8.96
C ARG A 558 20.15 -0.41 -9.22
N PRO A 559 19.33 -0.16 -8.19
CA PRO A 559 17.95 0.29 -8.33
C PRO A 559 17.88 1.80 -8.62
N GLY A 560 16.67 2.27 -8.98
CA GLY A 560 16.33 3.69 -9.04
C GLY A 560 15.95 4.19 -10.43
N PRO A 561 15.55 5.46 -10.57
CA PRO A 561 15.35 6.11 -11.85
C PRO A 561 16.64 6.38 -12.62
N VAL A 562 16.51 6.63 -13.93
CA VAL A 562 17.50 7.46 -14.62
C VAL A 562 17.39 8.87 -14.04
N ILE A 563 18.50 9.39 -13.51
CA ILE A 563 18.63 10.79 -13.12
C ILE A 563 19.55 11.48 -14.12
N GLN A 564 19.11 12.61 -14.68
CA GLN A 564 19.92 13.48 -15.51
C GLN A 564 20.04 14.85 -14.83
N ILE A 565 21.24 15.41 -14.86
CA ILE A 565 21.56 16.73 -14.32
C ILE A 565 22.03 17.60 -15.49
N TYR A 566 21.31 18.69 -15.72
CA TYR A 566 21.56 19.66 -16.77
C TYR A 566 22.05 20.98 -16.14
N ALA A 567 23.00 21.65 -16.77
CA ALA A 567 23.39 23.03 -16.46
C ALA A 567 22.66 24.00 -17.40
N VAL A 568 22.18 25.11 -16.84
CA VAL A 568 21.52 26.19 -17.57
C VAL A 568 22.59 27.13 -18.17
N PRO A 569 22.58 27.40 -19.48
CA PRO A 569 23.53 28.33 -20.09
C PRO A 569 23.31 29.77 -19.59
N LEU A 570 24.41 30.51 -19.36
CA LEU A 570 24.35 31.92 -18.95
C LEU A 570 23.67 32.82 -20.01
N ASP A 571 23.74 32.42 -21.27
CA ASP A 571 23.15 33.08 -22.43
C ASP A 571 21.80 32.46 -22.86
N LEU A 572 21.11 31.73 -21.97
CA LEU A 572 19.83 31.07 -22.26
C LEU A 572 18.85 32.03 -22.98
N ASN A 573 18.56 31.68 -24.23
CA ASN A 573 17.55 32.33 -25.05
C ASN A 573 16.17 31.74 -24.69
N VAL A 574 15.28 32.57 -24.17
CA VAL A 574 13.93 32.15 -23.76
C VAL A 574 12.99 31.89 -24.94
N ASP A 575 13.30 32.49 -26.10
CA ASP A 575 12.57 32.32 -27.37
C ASP A 575 13.17 31.19 -28.24
N ALA A 576 14.04 30.35 -27.67
CA ALA A 576 14.66 29.25 -28.40
C ALA A 576 13.64 28.11 -28.65
N PRO A 577 13.47 27.65 -29.91
CA PRO A 577 12.55 26.56 -30.20
C PRO A 577 13.07 25.25 -29.62
N ALA A 578 12.16 24.34 -29.26
CA ALA A 578 12.51 22.92 -29.20
C ALA A 578 12.99 22.47 -30.60
N LEU A 579 14.07 21.70 -30.65
CA LEU A 579 14.48 21.07 -31.91
C LEU A 579 13.46 19.99 -32.27
N ASP A 580 13.14 19.83 -33.57
CA ASP A 580 12.38 18.69 -34.11
C ASP A 580 13.19 17.39 -33.95
N LYS A 581 13.30 16.92 -32.71
CA LYS A 581 13.81 15.61 -32.32
C LYS A 581 12.67 14.87 -31.66
N VAL A 582 12.39 13.67 -32.15
CA VAL A 582 11.60 12.72 -31.38
C VAL A 582 12.47 12.27 -30.21
N PHE A 583 12.05 12.55 -28.97
CA PHE A 583 12.64 11.95 -27.78
C PHE A 583 12.53 10.42 -27.88
N GLU A 584 13.62 9.75 -28.29
CA GLU A 584 13.65 8.29 -28.32
C GLU A 584 13.76 7.76 -26.88
N PRO A 585 12.80 6.96 -26.40
CA PRO A 585 12.90 6.38 -25.06
C PRO A 585 14.12 5.45 -24.99
N PHE A 586 15.04 5.75 -24.07
CA PHE A 586 16.34 5.08 -23.93
C PHE A 586 16.24 3.53 -23.99
N PRO A 587 17.19 2.84 -24.67
CA PRO A 587 17.23 1.39 -24.75
C PRO A 587 17.19 0.74 -23.36
N GLY A 588 16.21 -0.15 -23.14
CA GLY A 588 15.90 -0.73 -21.83
C GLY A 588 14.56 -0.30 -21.22
N MET A 589 13.92 0.75 -21.76
CA MET A 589 12.50 1.05 -21.51
C MET A 589 11.53 0.24 -22.40
N GLU A 590 11.95 -0.93 -22.91
CA GLU A 590 11.18 -1.82 -23.82
C GLU A 590 9.87 -2.40 -23.24
N SER A 591 9.42 -1.94 -22.08
CA SER A 591 8.09 -2.20 -21.58
C SER A 591 7.62 -1.07 -20.66
N PRO A 592 6.41 -0.49 -20.87
CA PRO A 592 5.75 0.33 -19.87
C PRO A 592 5.63 -0.38 -18.50
N ALA A 593 5.61 -1.72 -18.52
CA ALA A 593 5.55 -2.55 -17.32
C ALA A 593 6.90 -2.76 -16.59
N SER A 594 8.03 -2.28 -17.13
CA SER A 594 9.28 -2.10 -16.37
C SER A 594 9.34 -0.69 -15.76
N ALA A 595 9.09 0.35 -16.56
CA ALA A 595 9.08 1.75 -16.11
C ALA A 595 7.98 2.10 -15.10
N VAL A 596 6.85 1.39 -15.10
CA VAL A 596 5.80 1.54 -14.06
C VAL A 596 5.84 0.35 -13.09
N GLY A 597 5.99 -0.87 -13.61
CA GLY A 597 5.83 -2.09 -12.83
C GLY A 597 7.04 -2.54 -12.00
N TYR A 598 8.23 -1.94 -12.15
CA TYR A 598 9.35 -2.13 -11.20
C TYR A 598 9.55 -0.96 -10.25
N TYR A 599 9.14 0.25 -10.62
CA TYR A 599 9.04 1.37 -9.68
C TYR A 599 7.95 1.12 -8.63
N GLN A 600 6.94 0.30 -8.96
CA GLN A 600 5.95 -0.30 -8.05
C GLN A 600 6.51 -1.37 -7.08
N PHE A 601 7.81 -1.75 -7.18
CA PHE A 601 8.47 -2.62 -6.19
C PHE A 601 9.39 -1.88 -5.21
N SER A 602 9.68 -0.61 -5.47
CA SER A 602 9.65 0.41 -4.42
C SER A 602 8.16 0.62 -4.04
N PRO A 603 7.78 0.76 -2.76
CA PRO A 603 6.39 0.61 -2.34
C PRO A 603 5.49 1.83 -2.66
N ARG A 604 5.05 1.93 -3.92
CA ARG A 604 3.74 2.50 -4.31
C ARG A 604 3.09 1.68 -5.40
#